data_AF-A0A2V7ME82-F1
#
_entry.id   AF-A0A2V7ME82-F1
#
_cell.length_a   1.000
_cell.length_b   1.000
_cell.length_c   1.000
_cell.angle_alpha   90.00
_cell.angle_beta   90.00
_cell.angle_gamma   90.00
#
_symmetry.space_group_name_H-M   'P 1'
#
loop_
_entity.id
_entity.type
_entity.pdbx_description
1 polymer ?
#
loop_
_entity_poly.entity_id
_entity_poly.type
_entity_poly.pdbx_seq_one_letter_code
_entity_poly.pdbx_strand_id
1 'polypeptide(L)'
;MDLSQYAELFLAESREHLSACNQLLLEWEKSPANLAPVGGLFRAVHTVKGMAATMGYARVTELAHRAENLLDLLRRGGRPATDEVLQLLFRARDALEQAVELSVVGREDEIDVAEVVADLDGAAAQLGRGGEGGGGIGARTTPVPAPAPAVETPATAGRLVQVTLRAEAPLKGGRALLAIKKA
;
A
#
# COMPACT_ATOMS: atom_id res chain seq x y z
N MET A 1 3.51 -4.70 -27.81
CA MET A 1 3.05 -3.95 -26.63
C MET A 1 4.26 -3.19 -26.13
N ASP A 2 4.19 -1.87 -26.06
CA ASP A 2 5.36 -1.04 -25.75
C ASP A 2 5.59 -1.02 -24.23
N LEU A 3 6.61 -1.73 -23.78
CA LEU A 3 6.94 -1.87 -22.36
C LEU A 3 7.40 -0.54 -21.73
N SER A 4 7.90 0.39 -22.55
CA SER A 4 8.42 1.68 -22.09
C SER A 4 7.31 2.58 -21.54
N GLN A 5 6.15 2.64 -22.21
CA GLN A 5 4.99 3.40 -21.72
C GLN A 5 4.47 2.87 -20.38
N TYR A 6 4.50 1.56 -20.16
CA TYR A 6 4.10 0.97 -18.88
C TYR A 6 5.15 1.21 -17.79
N ALA A 7 6.43 1.27 -18.13
CA ALA A 7 7.50 1.59 -17.20
C ALA A 7 7.41 3.04 -16.70
N GLU A 8 7.12 4.01 -17.58
CA GLU A 8 6.90 5.41 -17.18
C GLU A 8 5.69 5.57 -16.25
N LEU A 9 4.56 4.91 -16.58
CA LEU A 9 3.37 4.93 -15.73
C LEU A 9 3.65 4.28 -14.38
N PHE A 10 4.31 3.11 -14.38
CA PHE A 10 4.72 2.44 -13.14
C PHE A 10 5.60 3.34 -12.26
N LEU A 11 6.58 4.04 -12.85
CA LEU A 11 7.47 4.95 -12.13
C LEU A 11 6.68 6.10 -11.49
N ALA A 12 5.78 6.72 -12.24
CA ALA A 12 4.96 7.83 -11.76
C ALA A 12 4.04 7.41 -10.59
N GLU A 13 3.29 6.32 -10.76
CA GLU A 13 2.36 5.80 -9.73
C GLU A 13 3.13 5.32 -8.50
N SER A 14 4.28 4.65 -8.69
CA SER A 14 5.11 4.20 -7.56
C SER A 14 5.65 5.37 -6.76
N ARG A 15 6.11 6.44 -7.41
CA ARG A 15 6.55 7.66 -6.72
C ARG A 15 5.42 8.34 -5.95
N GLU A 16 4.20 8.36 -6.48
CA GLU A 16 3.04 8.88 -5.76
C GLU A 16 2.78 8.09 -4.47
N HIS A 17 2.77 6.75 -4.56
CA HIS A 17 2.58 5.90 -3.40
C HIS A 17 3.72 5.99 -2.39
N LEU A 18 4.99 6.05 -2.82
CA LEU A 18 6.14 6.18 -1.94
C LEU A 18 6.21 7.56 -1.27
N SER A 19 5.79 8.61 -1.97
CA SER A 19 5.60 9.95 -1.39
C SER A 19 4.53 9.94 -0.30
N ALA A 20 3.38 9.28 -0.55
CA ALA A 20 2.35 9.09 0.47
C ALA A 20 2.86 8.28 1.67
N CYS A 21 3.66 7.22 1.44
CA CYS A 21 4.33 6.49 2.52
C CYS A 21 5.19 7.42 3.37
N ASN A 22 6.00 8.28 2.75
CA ASN A 22 6.86 9.21 3.45
C ASN A 22 6.08 10.15 4.37
N GLN A 23 4.99 10.73 3.87
CA GLN A 23 4.13 11.63 4.64
C GLN A 23 3.52 10.91 5.86
N LEU A 24 3.03 9.69 5.65
CA LEU A 24 2.45 8.88 6.72
C LEU A 24 3.48 8.43 7.76
N LEU A 25 4.71 8.09 7.34
CA LEU A 25 5.80 7.76 8.26
C LEU A 25 6.19 8.98 9.10
N LEU A 26 6.31 10.16 8.51
CA LEU A 26 6.59 11.41 9.23
C LEU A 26 5.45 11.81 10.19
N GLU A 27 4.20 11.52 9.84
CA GLU A 27 3.07 11.69 10.76
C GLU A 27 3.17 10.71 11.94
N TRP A 28 3.49 9.45 11.64
CA TRP A 28 3.59 8.40 12.64
C TRP A 28 4.76 8.61 13.61
N GLU A 29 5.89 9.09 13.11
CA GLU A 29 7.07 9.42 13.93
C GLU A 29 6.78 10.48 15.01
N LYS A 30 5.90 11.45 14.72
CA LYS A 30 5.49 12.47 15.70
C LYS A 30 4.64 11.88 16.83
N SER A 31 3.95 10.77 16.59
CA SER A 31 3.10 10.12 17.57
C SER A 31 3.10 8.59 17.36
N PRO A 32 4.15 7.88 17.81
CA PRO A 32 4.32 6.44 17.51
C PRO A 32 3.20 5.54 18.05
N ALA A 33 2.48 6.01 19.07
CA ALA A 33 1.30 5.33 19.63
C ALA A 33 0.05 5.46 18.75
N ASN A 34 0.00 6.42 17.82
CA ASN A 34 -1.12 6.57 16.90
C ASN A 34 -0.98 5.59 15.72
N LEU A 35 -1.81 4.55 15.71
CA LEU A 35 -1.80 3.54 14.65
C LEU A 35 -2.60 3.92 13.39
N ALA A 36 -3.19 5.13 13.34
CA ALA A 36 -3.95 5.58 12.18
C ALA A 36 -3.15 5.54 10.86
N PRO A 37 -1.85 5.94 10.81
CA PRO A 37 -1.08 5.94 9.56
C PRO A 37 -0.78 4.54 9.00
N VAL A 38 -0.76 3.51 9.86
CA VAL A 38 -0.36 2.13 9.49
C VAL A 38 -1.23 1.56 8.37
N GLY A 39 -2.54 1.81 8.44
CA GLY A 39 -3.47 1.34 7.40
C GLY A 39 -3.24 1.99 6.04
N GLY A 40 -2.81 3.26 6.02
CA GLY A 40 -2.43 3.98 4.80
C GLY A 40 -1.13 3.43 4.21
N LEU A 41 -0.12 3.24 5.06
CA LEU A 41 1.18 2.67 4.69
C LEU A 41 1.04 1.29 4.08
N PHE A 42 0.29 0.40 4.75
CA PHE A 42 0.03 -0.94 4.26
C PHE A 42 -0.56 -0.93 2.85
N ARG A 43 -1.57 -0.08 2.59
CA ARG A 43 -2.19 0.01 1.26
C ARG A 43 -1.25 0.55 0.20
N ALA A 44 -0.47 1.59 0.51
CA ALA A 44 0.47 2.17 -0.44
C ALA A 44 1.55 1.15 -0.84
N VAL A 45 2.16 0.47 0.13
CA VAL A 45 3.15 -0.59 -0.11
C VAL A 45 2.52 -1.77 -0.87
N HIS A 46 1.30 -2.18 -0.51
CA HIS A 46 0.58 -3.26 -1.21
C HIS A 46 0.32 -2.93 -2.68
N THR A 47 -0.05 -1.69 -3.00
CA THR A 47 -0.23 -1.25 -4.38
C THR A 47 1.09 -1.29 -5.16
N VAL A 48 2.18 -0.76 -4.58
CA VAL A 48 3.51 -0.83 -5.21
C VAL A 48 3.93 -2.27 -5.48
N LYS A 49 3.74 -3.18 -4.51
CA LYS A 49 4.00 -4.62 -4.67
C LYS A 49 3.23 -5.21 -5.86
N GLY A 50 1.92 -4.94 -5.95
CA GLY A 50 1.05 -5.45 -7.00
C GLY A 50 1.44 -4.94 -8.39
N MET A 51 1.77 -3.64 -8.49
CA MET A 51 2.27 -3.05 -9.72
C MET A 51 3.62 -3.64 -10.13
N ALA A 52 4.57 -3.76 -9.20
CA ALA A 52 5.89 -4.35 -9.45
C ALA A 52 5.79 -5.81 -9.92
N ALA A 53 4.92 -6.60 -9.28
CA ALA A 53 4.69 -7.98 -9.68
C ALA A 53 4.11 -8.11 -11.09
N THR A 54 3.25 -7.16 -11.49
CA THR A 54 2.71 -7.09 -12.85
C THR A 54 3.78 -6.74 -13.88
N MET A 55 4.73 -5.87 -13.51
CA MET A 55 5.86 -5.49 -14.36
C MET A 55 6.98 -6.54 -14.39
N GLY A 56 7.00 -7.47 -13.43
CA GLY A 56 8.05 -8.47 -13.28
C GLY A 56 9.30 -7.97 -12.54
N TYR A 57 9.21 -6.84 -11.82
CA TYR A 57 10.32 -6.27 -11.04
C TYR A 57 10.45 -7.00 -9.70
N ALA A 58 11.14 -8.14 -9.73
CA ALA A 58 11.25 -9.08 -8.62
C ALA A 58 11.85 -8.46 -7.34
N ARG A 59 12.88 -7.60 -7.47
CA ARG A 59 13.51 -6.94 -6.33
C ARG A 59 12.57 -5.97 -5.61
N VAL A 60 11.81 -5.19 -6.37
CA VAL A 60 10.78 -4.30 -5.83
C VAL A 60 9.67 -5.10 -5.17
N THR A 61 9.19 -6.17 -5.82
CA THR A 61 8.16 -7.05 -5.26
C THR A 61 8.59 -7.67 -3.93
N GLU A 62 9.82 -8.18 -3.84
CA GLU A 62 10.33 -8.82 -2.63
C GLU A 62 10.43 -7.82 -1.47
N LEU A 63 11.05 -6.67 -1.69
CA LEU A 63 11.20 -5.64 -0.66
C LEU A 63 9.83 -5.12 -0.18
N ALA A 64 8.91 -4.86 -1.11
CA ALA A 64 7.56 -4.39 -0.78
C ALA A 64 6.78 -5.44 0.02
N HIS A 65 6.94 -6.73 -0.30
CA HIS A 65 6.32 -7.81 0.44
C HIS A 65 6.81 -7.88 1.89
N ARG A 66 8.12 -7.76 2.16
CA ARG A 66 8.64 -7.78 3.53
C ARG A 66 8.19 -6.56 4.34
N ALA A 67 8.19 -5.38 3.72
CA ALA A 67 7.65 -4.17 4.34
C ALA A 67 6.14 -4.31 4.65
N GLU A 68 5.36 -4.86 3.71
CA GLU A 68 3.93 -5.14 3.90
C GLU A 68 3.68 -6.09 5.09
N ASN A 69 4.48 -7.14 5.22
CA ASN A 69 4.35 -8.12 6.32
C ASN A 69 4.61 -7.47 7.69
N LEU A 70 5.65 -6.64 7.79
CA LEU A 70 5.94 -5.90 9.02
C LEU A 70 4.79 -4.94 9.39
N LEU A 71 4.27 -4.20 8.41
CA LEU A 71 3.13 -3.28 8.61
C LEU A 71 1.86 -4.02 9.02
N ASP A 72 1.60 -5.21 8.46
CA ASP A 72 0.45 -6.02 8.84
C ASP A 72 0.56 -6.52 10.29
N LEU A 73 1.75 -6.92 10.74
CA LEU A 73 2.00 -7.30 12.12
C LEU A 73 1.78 -6.12 13.09
N LEU A 74 2.25 -4.92 12.73
CA LEU A 74 2.04 -3.71 13.54
C LEU A 74 0.54 -3.35 13.62
N ARG A 75 -0.17 -3.45 12.49
CA ARG A 75 -1.61 -3.21 12.42
C ARG A 75 -2.41 -4.18 13.29
N ARG A 76 -2.06 -5.46 13.29
CA ARG A 76 -2.75 -6.51 14.06
C ARG A 76 -2.37 -6.51 15.54
N GLY A 77 -1.12 -6.17 15.84
CA GLY A 77 -0.56 -6.26 17.19
C GLY A 77 -1.05 -5.17 18.15
N GLY A 78 -1.60 -4.07 17.64
CA GLY A 78 -2.15 -2.99 18.47
C GLY A 78 -1.10 -2.30 19.37
N ARG A 79 0.19 -2.54 19.13
CA ARG A 79 1.30 -1.98 19.90
C ARG A 79 1.89 -0.79 19.15
N PRO A 80 2.34 0.26 19.86
CA PRO A 80 3.11 1.35 19.27
C PRO A 80 4.32 0.83 18.49
N ALA A 81 4.67 1.50 17.38
CA ALA A 81 5.96 1.27 16.74
C ALA A 81 7.08 1.80 17.65
N THR A 82 8.19 1.07 17.70
CA THR A 82 9.42 1.59 18.31
C THR A 82 10.16 2.47 17.30
N ASP A 83 11.06 3.31 17.78
CA ASP A 83 11.86 4.17 16.92
C ASP A 83 12.69 3.33 15.92
N GLU A 84 13.21 2.18 16.35
CA GLU A 84 13.95 1.27 15.47
C GLU A 84 13.08 0.73 14.32
N VAL A 85 11.81 0.42 14.59
CA VAL A 85 10.86 -0.04 13.57
C VAL A 85 10.54 1.09 12.60
N LEU A 86 10.32 2.31 13.08
CA LEU A 86 10.07 3.48 12.22
C LEU A 86 11.27 3.78 11.32
N GLN A 87 12.48 3.79 11.87
CA GLN A 87 13.71 3.99 11.10
C GLN A 87 13.91 2.90 10.05
N LEU A 88 13.60 1.64 10.38
CA LEU A 88 13.62 0.55 9.41
C LEU A 88 12.59 0.75 8.29
N LEU A 89 11.38 1.23 8.60
CA LEU A 89 10.37 1.53 7.58
C LEU A 89 10.78 2.70 6.66
N PHE A 90 11.46 3.72 7.18
CA PHE A 90 12.07 4.76 6.35
C PHE A 90 13.14 4.19 5.41
N ARG A 91 14.08 3.39 5.93
CA ARG A 91 15.09 2.71 5.10
C ARG A 91 14.45 1.82 4.03
N ALA A 92 13.39 1.09 4.37
CA ALA A 92 12.66 0.25 3.42
C ALA A 92 11.97 1.08 2.32
N ARG A 93 11.39 2.23 2.66
CA ARG A 93 10.80 3.16 1.68
C ARG A 93 11.85 3.74 0.75
N ASP A 94 13.02 4.12 1.25
CA ASP A 94 14.11 4.66 0.45
C ASP A 94 14.69 3.60 -0.49
N ALA A 95 14.89 2.38 0.02
CA ALA A 95 15.30 1.23 -0.79
C ALA A 95 14.25 0.86 -1.85
N LEU A 96 12.95 1.01 -1.57
CA LEU A 96 11.88 0.83 -2.56
C LEU A 96 11.94 1.88 -3.66
N GLU A 97 12.17 3.14 -3.32
CA GLU A 97 12.31 4.22 -4.32
C GLU A 97 13.48 3.96 -5.25
N GLN A 98 14.65 3.65 -4.69
CA GLN A 98 15.83 3.31 -5.48
C GLN A 98 15.60 2.07 -6.35
N ALA A 99 14.98 1.03 -5.80
CA ALA A 99 14.70 -0.19 -6.54
C ALA A 99 13.74 0.07 -7.72
N VAL A 100 12.69 0.87 -7.51
CA VAL A 100 11.77 1.30 -8.57
C VAL A 100 12.51 2.04 -9.68
N GLU A 101 13.38 2.99 -9.34
CA GLU A 101 14.14 3.77 -10.32
C GLU A 101 15.12 2.92 -11.13
N LEU A 102 15.81 1.98 -10.49
CA LEU A 102 16.75 1.07 -11.16
C LEU A 102 16.03 0.03 -12.04
N SER A 103 14.90 -0.50 -11.58
CA SER A 103 14.12 -1.48 -12.35
C SER A 103 13.60 -0.91 -13.67
N VAL A 104 13.09 0.33 -13.69
CA VAL A 104 12.52 0.93 -14.91
C VAL A 104 13.58 1.28 -15.96
N VAL A 105 14.84 1.44 -15.57
CA VAL A 105 15.97 1.63 -16.49
C VAL A 105 16.70 0.31 -16.82
N GLY A 106 16.17 -0.83 -16.36
CA GLY A 106 16.72 -2.15 -16.65
C GLY A 106 17.99 -2.51 -15.88
N ARG A 107 18.24 -1.88 -14.73
CA ARG A 107 19.43 -2.07 -13.87
C ARG A 107 19.09 -2.79 -12.57
N GLU A 108 18.21 -3.80 -12.64
CA GLU A 108 17.72 -4.52 -11.47
C GLU A 108 18.81 -5.33 -10.74
N ASP A 109 19.87 -5.70 -11.46
CA ASP A 109 21.06 -6.38 -10.95
C ASP A 109 21.91 -5.53 -10.00
N GLU A 110 21.79 -4.21 -10.06
CA GLU A 110 22.48 -3.28 -9.15
C GLU A 110 21.73 -3.06 -7.83
N ILE A 111 20.51 -3.59 -7.71
CA ILE A 111 19.68 -3.42 -6.52
C ILE A 111 20.13 -4.41 -5.44
N ASP A 112 20.82 -3.91 -4.43
CA ASP A 112 21.09 -4.65 -3.19
C ASP A 112 20.04 -4.33 -2.13
N VAL A 113 19.17 -5.30 -1.87
CA VAL A 113 18.13 -5.23 -0.83
C VAL A 113 18.36 -6.25 0.28
N ALA A 114 19.46 -7.00 0.25
CA ALA A 114 19.66 -8.15 1.13
C ALA A 114 19.66 -7.75 2.61
N GLU A 115 20.36 -6.67 2.95
CA GLU A 115 20.42 -6.14 4.31
C GLU A 115 19.05 -5.68 4.81
N VAL A 116 18.36 -4.85 4.01
CA VAL A 116 17.04 -4.30 4.40
C VAL A 116 16.00 -5.41 4.53
N VAL A 117 16.01 -6.40 3.63
CA VAL A 117 15.15 -7.58 3.71
C VAL A 117 15.41 -8.38 4.99
N ALA A 118 16.68 -8.61 5.34
CA ALA A 118 17.04 -9.32 6.56
C ALA A 118 16.58 -8.58 7.81
N ASP A 119 16.74 -7.25 7.85
CA ASP A 119 16.28 -6.41 8.95
C ASP A 119 14.75 -6.44 9.09
N LEU A 120 14.01 -6.35 7.99
CA LEU A 120 12.54 -6.45 7.96
C LEU A 120 12.05 -7.79 8.49
N ASP A 121 12.68 -8.88 8.07
CA ASP A 121 12.36 -10.23 8.56
C ASP A 121 12.67 -10.39 10.06
N GLY A 122 13.82 -9.86 10.50
CA GLY A 122 14.21 -9.84 11.91
C GLY A 122 13.19 -9.11 12.78
N ALA A 123 12.78 -7.91 12.36
CA ALA A 123 11.77 -7.11 13.06
C ALA A 123 10.40 -7.81 13.09
N ALA A 124 9.97 -8.38 11.94
CA ALA A 124 8.73 -9.13 11.85
C ALA A 124 8.72 -10.35 12.78
N ALA A 125 9.82 -11.10 12.83
CA ALA A 125 9.95 -12.26 13.72
C ALA A 125 9.90 -11.88 15.20
N GLN A 126 10.54 -10.76 15.59
CA GLN A 126 10.49 -10.23 16.95
C GLN A 126 9.07 -9.83 17.35
N LEU A 127 8.36 -9.12 16.47
CA LEU A 127 6.97 -8.72 16.69
C LEU A 127 6.02 -9.92 16.80
N GLY A 128 6.21 -10.94 15.97
CA GLY A 128 5.43 -12.18 15.99
C GLY A 128 5.58 -12.95 17.32
N ARG A 129 6.81 -13.09 17.84
CA ARG A 129 7.09 -13.77 19.12
C ARG A 129 6.51 -13.03 20.32
N GLY A 130 6.50 -11.69 20.29
CA GLY A 130 5.92 -10.89 21.37
C GLY A 130 4.38 -10.95 21.43
N GLY A 131 3.70 -11.65 20.52
CA GLY A 131 2.24 -11.74 20.45
C GLY A 131 1.63 -12.97 21.14
N GLU A 132 2.43 -13.92 21.63
CA GLU A 132 1.94 -15.20 22.16
C GLU A 132 1.38 -15.15 23.60
N GLY A 133 1.14 -13.95 24.15
CA GLY A 133 0.59 -13.74 25.50
C GLY A 133 -0.89 -13.35 25.57
N GLY A 134 -1.67 -13.46 24.48
CA GLY A 134 -3.05 -12.96 24.45
C GLY A 134 -3.96 -13.73 23.51
N GLY A 135 -4.60 -14.77 24.06
CA GLY A 135 -5.89 -15.36 23.66
C GLY A 135 -6.35 -15.22 22.20
N GLY A 136 -6.29 -16.34 21.48
CA GLY A 136 -6.91 -16.46 20.17
C GLY A 136 -8.43 -16.21 20.20
N ILE A 137 -8.91 -15.40 19.27
CA ILE A 137 -10.28 -15.45 18.77
C ILE A 137 -10.27 -15.14 17.27
N GLY A 138 -10.61 -16.16 16.47
CA GLY A 138 -11.53 -16.02 15.35
C GLY A 138 -10.99 -15.41 14.06
N ALA A 139 -10.80 -16.28 13.07
CA ALA A 139 -10.95 -15.93 11.67
C ALA A 139 -12.23 -15.10 11.46
N ARG A 140 -12.06 -13.82 11.11
CA ARG A 140 -13.04 -13.04 10.37
C ARG A 140 -12.31 -12.39 9.20
N THR A 141 -12.38 -13.05 8.07
CA THR A 141 -12.31 -12.40 6.76
C THR A 141 -13.48 -11.42 6.69
N THR A 142 -13.26 -10.17 7.09
CA THR A 142 -14.19 -9.10 6.74
C THR A 142 -14.03 -8.83 5.25
N PRO A 143 -15.12 -8.81 4.46
CA PRO A 143 -15.05 -8.25 3.13
C PRO A 143 -14.72 -6.77 3.25
N VAL A 144 -13.87 -6.31 2.34
CA VAL A 144 -13.47 -4.92 2.13
C VAL A 144 -14.70 -4.00 2.16
N PRO A 145 -14.80 -3.02 3.08
CA PRO A 145 -15.54 -1.81 2.80
C PRO A 145 -14.63 -0.91 1.96
N ALA A 146 -15.04 -0.64 0.72
CA ALA A 146 -14.55 0.50 -0.04
C ALA A 146 -15.39 1.74 0.30
N PRO A 147 -14.90 2.95 0.03
CA PRO A 147 -13.98 3.78 0.81
C PRO A 147 -14.70 4.83 1.70
N ALA A 148 -13.91 5.75 2.27
CA ALA A 148 -14.14 6.71 3.38
C ALA A 148 -15.29 7.76 3.20
N PRO A 149 -15.55 8.65 4.19
CA PRO A 149 -16.89 9.06 4.63
C PRO A 149 -17.67 9.95 3.65
N ALA A 150 -18.99 9.87 3.82
CA ALA A 150 -19.98 10.72 3.20
C ALA A 150 -19.63 12.20 3.36
N VAL A 151 -19.43 12.87 2.22
CA VAL A 151 -19.57 14.32 2.12
C VAL A 151 -21.03 14.64 2.41
N GLU A 152 -21.29 15.40 3.47
CA GLU A 152 -22.62 15.95 3.76
C GLU A 152 -23.14 16.69 2.53
N THR A 153 -24.34 16.33 2.10
CA THR A 153 -24.96 16.91 0.90
C THR A 153 -25.56 18.27 1.25
N PRO A 154 -25.16 19.39 0.61
CA PRO A 154 -26.03 20.54 0.59
C PRO A 154 -27.24 20.18 -0.27
N ALA A 155 -28.44 20.46 0.24
CA ALA A 155 -29.70 20.27 -0.46
C ALA A 155 -29.70 21.08 -1.77
N THR A 156 -29.40 20.44 -2.88
CA THR A 156 -29.53 20.99 -4.24
C THR A 156 -30.30 20.00 -5.10
N ALA A 157 -31.24 20.51 -5.91
CA ALA A 157 -32.06 19.74 -6.83
C ALA A 157 -31.23 19.05 -7.93
N GLY A 158 -30.64 17.89 -7.61
CA GLY A 158 -29.94 17.01 -8.55
C GLY A 158 -30.81 15.85 -9.03
N ARG A 159 -30.40 15.19 -10.13
CA ARG A 159 -31.00 13.92 -10.59
C ARG A 159 -30.24 12.74 -9.98
N LEU A 160 -30.96 11.82 -9.36
CA LEU A 160 -30.41 10.56 -8.86
C LEU A 160 -30.29 9.56 -10.03
N VAL A 161 -29.11 8.96 -10.20
CA VAL A 161 -28.88 7.88 -11.18
C VAL A 161 -28.47 6.63 -10.42
N GLN A 162 -29.24 5.55 -10.59
CA GLN A 162 -28.96 4.25 -9.98
C GLN A 162 -28.33 3.31 -11.00
N VAL A 163 -27.15 2.78 -10.70
CA VAL A 163 -26.43 1.81 -11.55
C VAL A 163 -26.39 0.47 -10.83
N THR A 164 -26.81 -0.61 -11.51
CA THR A 164 -26.78 -1.97 -10.96
C THR A 164 -25.94 -2.86 -11.86
N LEU A 165 -24.90 -3.48 -11.30
CA LEU A 165 -24.13 -4.53 -11.99
C LEU A 165 -24.84 -5.87 -11.83
N ARG A 166 -25.09 -6.56 -12.94
CA ARG A 166 -25.69 -7.90 -12.92
C ARG A 166 -24.66 -8.92 -12.47
N ALA A 167 -25.12 -9.99 -11.82
CA ALA A 167 -24.26 -11.07 -11.32
C ALA A 167 -23.40 -11.74 -12.41
N GLU A 168 -23.88 -11.75 -13.64
CA GLU A 168 -23.21 -12.34 -14.81
C GLU A 168 -22.30 -11.35 -15.56
N ALA A 169 -22.07 -10.15 -15.01
CA ALA A 169 -21.20 -9.17 -15.66
C ALA A 169 -19.77 -9.73 -15.77
N PRO A 170 -19.18 -9.81 -16.98
CA PRO A 170 -17.85 -10.37 -17.18
C PRO A 170 -16.74 -9.52 -16.53
N LEU A 171 -17.02 -8.26 -16.22
CA LEU A 171 -16.13 -7.34 -15.48
C LEU A 171 -16.82 -6.91 -14.19
N LYS A 172 -16.16 -7.15 -13.04
CA LYS A 172 -16.68 -6.80 -11.70
C LYS A 172 -16.52 -5.31 -11.34
N GLY A 173 -16.16 -4.47 -12.30
CA GLY A 173 -16.03 -3.02 -12.15
C GLY A 173 -16.39 -2.31 -13.45
N GLY A 174 -17.00 -1.12 -13.33
CA GLY A 174 -17.33 -0.26 -14.45
C GLY A 174 -16.98 1.19 -14.11
N ARG A 175 -16.47 1.94 -15.08
CA ARG A 175 -16.31 3.40 -15.00
C ARG A 175 -17.51 4.03 -15.71
N ALA A 176 -18.22 4.92 -15.02
CA ALA A 176 -19.32 5.68 -15.60
C ALA A 176 -18.88 7.13 -15.83
N LEU A 177 -19.26 7.69 -16.99
CA LEU A 177 -19.03 9.08 -17.35
C LEU A 177 -20.39 9.75 -17.59
N LEU A 178 -20.61 10.90 -16.97
CA LEU A 178 -21.81 11.71 -17.20
C LEU A 178 -21.47 12.81 -18.23
N ALA A 179 -21.96 12.68 -19.45
CA ALA A 179 -21.88 13.72 -20.45
C ALA A 179 -23.14 14.59 -20.42
N ILE A 180 -23.00 15.85 -19.99
CA ILE A 180 -24.10 16.82 -19.98
C ILE A 180 -24.01 17.65 -21.26
N LYS A 181 -24.97 17.48 -22.18
CA LYS A 181 -25.10 18.36 -23.36
C LYS A 181 -25.85 19.62 -22.93
N LYS A 182 -25.17 20.77 -22.98
CA LYS A 182 -25.79 22.09 -22.78
C LYS A 182 -26.64 22.39 -24.03
N ALA A 183 -27.91 22.78 -23.82
CA ALA A 183 -28.77 23.31 -24.87
C ALA A 183 -28.40 24.77 -25.20
#